data_AF-A0A3R6YIJ8-F1
#
_entry.id   AF-A0A3R6YIJ8-F1
#
_cell.length_a   1.000
_cell.length_b   1.000
_cell.length_c   1.000
_cell.angle_alpha   90.00
_cell.angle_beta   90.00
_cell.angle_gamma   90.00
#
_symmetry.space_group_name_H-M   'P 1'
#
loop_
_entity.id
_entity.type
_entity.pdbx_description
1 polymer ?
#
loop_
_entity_poly.entity_id
_entity_poly.type
_entity_poly.pdbx_seq_one_letter_code
_entity_poly.pdbx_strand_id
1 'polypeptide(L)'
;MLITLAKREQIKPPILVTGASGSGKTVSSLIMAKGIIDSKYPDLTDEQAWQKIAVIDIEHERSKYYADTTVANVKIGEFYHGAFEPPYTVSDLKNGINELKNKGVEVIILDSLSHLWSGQGGIQDSVDSIQSKYPKAGFTAWGKVKPQIDELLRILTANSFLLFVRHVLKLVMTWKRTLTVKQSR
;
A
#
# COMPACT_ATOMS: atom_id res chain seq x y z
N MET A 1 -16.91 25.49 -12.72
CA MET A 1 -16.51 25.03 -11.38
C MET A 1 -17.52 25.56 -10.39
N LEU A 2 -18.24 24.69 -9.68
CA LEU A 2 -19.18 25.11 -8.63
C LEU A 2 -18.39 25.27 -7.33
N ILE A 3 -18.46 26.45 -6.70
CA ILE A 3 -17.75 26.73 -5.45
C ILE A 3 -18.78 26.65 -4.32
N THR A 4 -18.57 25.72 -3.39
CA THR A 4 -19.45 25.48 -2.24
C THR A 4 -18.69 25.62 -0.93
N LEU A 5 -19.41 25.87 0.16
CA LEU A 5 -18.84 25.84 1.50
C LEU A 5 -18.43 24.41 1.85
N ALA A 6 -17.18 24.24 2.30
CA ALA A 6 -16.65 22.95 2.71
C ALA A 6 -17.42 22.42 3.93
N LYS A 7 -17.92 21.18 3.83
CA LYS A 7 -18.50 20.43 4.94
C LYS A 7 -17.58 19.28 5.31
N ARG A 8 -17.55 18.92 6.58
CA ARG A 8 -16.75 17.77 7.05
C ARG A 8 -17.41 16.49 6.54
N GLU A 9 -16.78 15.87 5.55
CA GLU A 9 -17.18 14.56 5.04
C GLU A 9 -16.31 13.48 5.69
N GLN A 10 -16.90 12.31 5.95
CA GLN A 10 -16.13 11.14 6.40
C GLN A 10 -15.33 10.60 5.21
N ILE A 11 -14.15 11.18 4.99
CA ILE A 11 -13.17 10.66 4.04
C ILE A 11 -12.35 9.55 4.70
N LYS A 12 -12.02 8.51 3.95
CA LYS A 12 -11.07 7.46 4.34
C LYS A 12 -9.71 7.80 3.72
N PRO A 13 -8.80 8.52 4.41
CA PRO A 13 -7.55 8.97 3.79
C PRO A 13 -6.56 7.80 3.61
N PRO A 14 -5.78 7.79 2.51
CA PRO A 14 -4.58 6.97 2.43
C PRO A 14 -3.51 7.53 3.38
N ILE A 15 -2.79 6.64 4.09
CA ILE A 15 -1.80 7.03 5.11
C ILE A 15 -0.44 6.42 4.77
N LEU A 16 0.60 7.24 4.67
CA LEU A 16 1.97 6.77 4.45
C LEU A 16 2.76 6.74 5.78
N VAL A 17 3.23 5.56 6.20
CA VAL A 17 4.09 5.35 7.37
C VAL A 17 5.53 5.06 6.91
N THR A 18 6.38 6.09 6.98
CA THR A 18 7.77 6.00 6.53
C THR A 18 8.75 6.00 7.69
N GLY A 19 9.86 5.28 7.55
CA GLY A 19 10.87 5.13 8.61
C GLY A 19 11.99 4.17 8.25
N ALA A 20 13.09 4.19 9.01
CA ALA A 20 14.23 3.29 8.80
C ALA A 20 13.84 1.80 9.01
N SER A 21 14.72 0.88 8.60
CA SER A 21 14.50 -0.54 8.94
C SER A 21 14.43 -0.75 10.45
N GLY A 22 13.53 -1.62 10.91
CA GLY A 22 13.33 -1.87 12.33
C GLY A 22 12.68 -0.73 13.13
N SER A 23 12.30 0.40 12.51
CA SER A 23 11.71 1.54 13.23
C SER A 23 10.26 1.34 13.71
N GLY A 24 9.76 0.10 13.70
CA GLY A 24 8.40 -0.23 14.19
C GLY A 24 7.25 0.11 13.25
N LYS A 25 7.49 0.38 11.95
CA LYS A 25 6.46 0.82 11.00
C LYS A 25 5.23 -0.09 10.96
N THR A 26 5.43 -1.40 10.79
CA THR A 26 4.35 -2.40 10.71
C THR A 26 3.52 -2.42 12.00
N VAL A 27 4.17 -2.39 13.17
CA VAL A 27 3.50 -2.32 14.47
C VAL A 27 2.70 -1.02 14.61
N SER A 28 3.32 0.12 14.30
CA SER A 28 2.63 1.42 14.35
C SER A 28 1.41 1.44 13.42
N SER A 29 1.51 0.81 12.25
CA SER A 29 0.40 0.64 11.32
C SER A 29 -0.71 -0.24 11.91
N LEU A 30 -0.38 -1.36 12.55
CA LEU A 30 -1.37 -2.22 13.23
C LEU A 30 -2.10 -1.49 14.37
N ILE A 31 -1.36 -0.78 15.23
CA ILE A 31 -1.94 0.00 16.33
C ILE A 31 -2.83 1.14 15.79
N MET A 32 -2.39 1.83 14.74
CA MET A 32 -3.18 2.87 14.10
C MET A 32 -4.46 2.31 13.47
N ALA A 33 -4.35 1.17 12.79
CA ALA A 33 -5.49 0.45 12.23
C ALA A 33 -6.50 0.08 13.32
N LYS A 34 -6.03 -0.43 14.46
CA LYS A 34 -6.89 -0.76 15.61
C LYS A 34 -7.63 0.46 16.14
N GLY A 35 -6.94 1.59 16.35
CA GLY A 35 -7.59 2.83 16.80
C GLY A 35 -8.65 3.36 15.82
N ILE A 36 -8.43 3.20 14.51
CA ILE A 36 -9.43 3.54 13.48
C ILE A 36 -10.66 2.64 13.59
N ILE A 37 -10.47 1.33 13.74
CA ILE A 37 -11.57 0.37 13.87
C ILE A 37 -12.36 0.63 15.15
N ASP A 38 -11.69 0.78 16.29
CA ASP A 38 -12.34 1.01 17.58
C ASP A 38 -13.14 2.31 17.60
N SER A 39 -12.60 3.37 16.99
CA SER A 39 -13.33 4.64 16.87
C SER A 39 -14.56 4.54 15.96
N LYS A 40 -14.53 3.65 14.95
CA LYS A 40 -15.62 3.51 13.97
C LYS A 40 -16.67 2.49 14.41
N TYR A 41 -16.27 1.49 15.18
CA TYR A 41 -17.10 0.37 15.62
C TYR A 41 -16.87 0.09 17.12
N PRO A 42 -17.35 0.98 18.01
CA PRO A 42 -17.08 0.89 19.45
C PRO A 42 -17.70 -0.34 20.13
N ASP A 43 -18.69 -0.96 19.50
CA ASP A 43 -19.42 -2.10 20.05
C ASP A 43 -18.79 -3.46 19.69
N LEU A 44 -17.74 -3.49 18.85
CA LEU A 44 -17.05 -4.73 18.52
C LEU A 44 -16.23 -5.23 19.71
N THR A 45 -16.15 -6.56 19.86
CA THR A 45 -15.15 -7.15 20.74
C THR A 45 -13.74 -6.90 20.17
N ASP A 46 -12.72 -7.00 21.02
CA ASP A 46 -11.33 -6.78 20.58
C ASP A 46 -10.94 -7.72 19.43
N GLU A 47 -11.34 -8.99 19.51
CA GLU A 47 -11.13 -10.01 18.48
C GLU A 47 -11.82 -9.64 17.16
N GLN A 48 -13.09 -9.22 17.22
CA GLN A 48 -13.83 -8.79 16.03
C GLN A 48 -13.21 -7.54 15.39
N ALA A 49 -12.68 -6.62 16.21
CA ALA A 49 -11.99 -5.43 15.72
C ALA A 49 -10.71 -5.79 14.96
N TRP A 50 -9.90 -6.74 15.46
CA TRP A 50 -8.71 -7.22 14.76
C TRP A 50 -9.05 -7.95 13.44
N GLN A 51 -10.17 -8.67 13.38
CA GLN A 51 -10.68 -9.27 12.14
C GLN A 51 -11.17 -8.23 11.10
N LYS A 52 -11.23 -6.93 11.43
CA LYS A 52 -11.46 -5.85 10.46
C LYS A 52 -10.16 -5.32 9.83
N ILE A 53 -9.01 -5.85 10.22
CA ILE A 53 -7.69 -5.40 9.79
C ILE A 53 -7.04 -6.50 8.96
N ALA A 54 -6.34 -6.11 7.91
CA ALA A 54 -5.50 -7.01 7.13
C ALA A 54 -4.12 -6.43 6.86
N VAL A 55 -3.13 -7.30 6.72
CA VAL A 55 -1.80 -6.98 6.20
C VAL A 55 -1.58 -7.76 4.90
N ILE A 56 -1.29 -7.04 3.82
CA ILE A 56 -0.73 -7.60 2.60
C ILE A 56 0.80 -7.44 2.72
N ASP A 57 1.46 -8.56 2.99
CA ASP A 57 2.88 -8.64 3.34
C ASP A 57 3.69 -9.09 2.13
N ILE A 58 4.76 -8.36 1.86
CA ILE A 58 5.65 -8.50 0.71
C ILE A 58 7.11 -8.71 1.21
N GLU A 59 7.35 -8.74 2.53
CA GLU A 59 8.66 -8.88 3.16
C GLU A 59 8.75 -10.12 4.06
N HIS A 60 8.45 -11.30 3.49
CA HIS A 60 8.60 -12.62 4.12
C HIS A 60 7.71 -12.89 5.34
N GLU A 61 6.44 -12.48 5.28
CA GLU A 61 5.42 -12.81 6.29
C GLU A 61 5.76 -12.34 7.72
N ARG A 62 6.67 -11.36 7.85
CA ARG A 62 7.14 -10.85 9.15
C ARG A 62 6.04 -10.23 9.98
N SER A 63 4.98 -9.75 9.34
CA SER A 63 3.84 -9.19 10.05
C SER A 63 3.15 -10.23 10.95
N LYS A 64 3.17 -11.53 10.57
CA LYS A 64 2.61 -12.62 11.40
C LYS A 64 3.24 -12.71 12.79
N TYR A 65 4.50 -12.30 12.95
CA TYR A 65 5.18 -12.31 14.24
C TYR A 65 4.56 -11.38 15.28
N TYR A 66 3.71 -10.44 14.86
CA TYR A 66 3.01 -9.55 15.79
C TYR A 66 1.65 -10.08 16.24
N ALA A 67 1.10 -11.11 15.61
CA ALA A 67 -0.15 -11.73 16.06
C ALA A 67 0.03 -12.29 17.48
N ASP A 68 -0.96 -12.03 18.34
CA ASP A 68 -0.97 -12.37 19.78
C ASP A 68 0.20 -11.82 20.61
N THR A 69 0.89 -10.79 20.12
CA THR A 69 1.94 -10.10 20.87
C THR A 69 1.40 -8.88 21.61
N THR A 70 2.17 -8.39 22.59
CA THR A 70 1.90 -7.09 23.22
C THR A 70 3.05 -6.14 22.92
N VAL A 71 2.74 -5.01 22.29
CA VAL A 71 3.71 -3.96 21.97
C VAL A 71 3.19 -2.63 22.45
N ALA A 72 4.02 -1.87 23.18
CA ALA A 72 3.65 -0.58 23.75
C ALA A 72 2.33 -0.61 24.55
N ASN A 73 2.11 -1.66 25.35
CA ASN A 73 0.90 -1.92 26.13
C ASN A 73 -0.39 -2.14 25.31
N VAL A 74 -0.26 -2.39 24.01
CA VAL A 74 -1.38 -2.77 23.14
C VAL A 74 -1.24 -4.25 22.80
N LYS A 75 -2.26 -5.05 23.14
CA LYS A 75 -2.36 -6.44 22.69
C LYS A 75 -2.77 -6.45 21.22
N ILE A 76 -1.94 -7.03 20.38
CA ILE A 76 -2.21 -7.25 18.96
C ILE A 76 -2.90 -8.60 18.83
N GLY A 77 -4.14 -8.61 18.39
CA GLY A 77 -4.90 -9.84 18.13
C GLY A 77 -4.64 -10.40 16.73
N GLU A 78 -5.39 -11.44 16.38
CA GLU A 78 -5.32 -12.07 15.07
C GLU A 78 -5.96 -11.18 13.99
N PHE A 79 -5.22 -10.93 12.91
CA PHE A 79 -5.67 -10.14 11.76
C PHE A 79 -5.51 -10.94 10.47
N TYR A 80 -6.18 -10.51 9.40
CA TYR A 80 -6.03 -11.18 8.10
C TYR A 80 -4.65 -10.93 7.51
N HIS A 81 -3.99 -11.99 7.03
CA HIS A 81 -2.69 -11.89 6.38
C HIS A 81 -2.77 -12.41 4.94
N GLY A 82 -2.28 -11.63 3.98
CA GLY A 82 -2.06 -12.06 2.61
C GLY A 82 -0.59 -11.97 2.25
N ALA A 83 0.06 -13.11 2.00
CA ALA A 83 1.38 -13.12 1.38
C ALA A 83 1.26 -12.66 -0.08
N PHE A 84 2.02 -11.66 -0.46
CA PHE A 84 2.05 -11.14 -1.82
C PHE A 84 3.42 -11.43 -2.41
N GLU A 85 3.47 -12.41 -3.30
CA GLU A 85 4.68 -12.92 -3.91
C GLU A 85 4.81 -12.44 -5.37
N PRO A 86 6.01 -12.54 -5.99
CA PRO A 86 6.17 -12.25 -7.42
C PRO A 86 5.15 -13.04 -8.25
N PRO A 87 4.56 -12.44 -9.32
CA PRO A 87 5.06 -11.29 -10.06
C PRO A 87 4.49 -9.91 -9.67
N TYR A 88 4.12 -9.67 -8.41
CA TYR A 88 3.77 -8.35 -7.84
C TYR A 88 2.89 -7.45 -8.73
N THR A 89 1.89 -8.02 -9.41
CA THR A 89 1.12 -7.24 -10.39
C THR A 89 0.05 -6.39 -9.71
N VAL A 90 -0.30 -5.27 -10.36
CA VAL A 90 -1.42 -4.41 -9.90
C VAL A 90 -2.75 -5.19 -9.88
N SER A 91 -2.91 -6.16 -10.80
CA SER A 91 -4.10 -7.02 -10.88
C SER A 91 -4.20 -7.95 -9.66
N ASP A 92 -3.09 -8.58 -9.26
CA ASP A 92 -3.08 -9.50 -8.12
C ASP A 92 -3.34 -8.74 -6.81
N LEU A 93 -2.74 -7.56 -6.66
CA LEU A 93 -3.03 -6.67 -5.53
C LEU A 93 -4.53 -6.33 -5.46
N LYS A 94 -5.14 -5.99 -6.60
CA LYS A 94 -6.57 -5.67 -6.68
C LYS A 94 -7.44 -6.86 -6.28
N ASN A 95 -7.09 -8.06 -6.74
CA ASN A 95 -7.82 -9.29 -6.41
C ASN A 95 -7.74 -9.57 -4.91
N GLY A 96 -6.55 -9.50 -4.32
CA GLY A 96 -6.37 -9.66 -2.87
C GLY A 96 -7.15 -8.63 -2.05
N ILE A 97 -7.11 -7.35 -2.46
CA ILE A 97 -7.90 -6.30 -1.80
C ILE A 97 -9.41 -6.58 -1.89
N ASN A 98 -9.90 -7.04 -3.04
CA ASN A 98 -11.32 -7.37 -3.20
C ASN A 98 -11.72 -8.58 -2.34
N GLU A 99 -10.85 -9.59 -2.23
CA GLU A 99 -11.08 -10.72 -1.34
C GLU A 99 -11.18 -10.27 0.13
N LEU A 100 -10.25 -9.42 0.57
CA LEU A 100 -10.26 -8.87 1.94
C LEU A 100 -11.52 -8.05 2.21
N LYS A 101 -11.97 -7.23 1.25
CA LYS A 101 -13.25 -6.52 1.35
C LYS A 101 -14.43 -7.46 1.50
N ASN A 102 -14.46 -8.57 0.75
CA ASN A 102 -15.51 -9.56 0.85
C ASN A 102 -15.52 -10.28 2.21
N LYS A 103 -14.35 -10.38 2.88
CA LYS A 103 -14.23 -10.85 4.27
C LYS A 103 -14.60 -9.79 5.31
N GLY A 104 -15.02 -8.59 4.88
CA GLY A 104 -15.46 -7.51 5.76
C GLY A 104 -14.31 -6.72 6.39
N VAL A 105 -13.11 -6.77 5.80
CA VAL A 105 -11.96 -5.96 6.22
C VAL A 105 -12.20 -4.48 5.89
N GLU A 106 -11.88 -3.62 6.85
CA GLU A 106 -12.06 -2.17 6.76
C GLU A 106 -10.75 -1.40 6.70
N VAL A 107 -9.62 -1.97 7.14
CA VAL A 107 -8.30 -1.35 7.06
C VAL A 107 -7.30 -2.35 6.48
N ILE A 108 -6.59 -1.96 5.42
CA ILE A 108 -5.59 -2.82 4.74
C ILE A 108 -4.22 -2.15 4.85
N ILE A 109 -3.28 -2.82 5.49
CA ILE A 109 -1.88 -2.40 5.58
C ILE A 109 -1.13 -3.04 4.41
N LEU A 110 -0.36 -2.25 3.65
CA LEU A 110 0.46 -2.75 2.55
C LEU A 110 1.94 -2.57 2.89
N ASP A 111 2.61 -3.68 3.13
CA ASP A 111 4.01 -3.73 3.59
C ASP A 111 4.87 -4.55 2.60
N SER A 112 5.43 -3.99 1.53
CA SER A 112 5.49 -2.58 1.13
C SER A 112 5.29 -2.32 -0.37
N LEU A 113 4.83 -1.11 -0.73
CA LEU A 113 4.68 -0.65 -2.13
C LEU A 113 5.91 -0.81 -3.04
N SER A 114 7.10 -0.91 -2.47
CA SER A 114 8.36 -0.84 -3.24
C SER A 114 8.44 -1.94 -4.30
N HIS A 115 7.89 -3.12 -4.00
CA HIS A 115 7.87 -4.26 -4.91
C HIS A 115 6.87 -4.10 -6.06
N LEU A 116 5.73 -3.43 -5.85
CA LEU A 116 4.80 -3.08 -6.93
C LEU A 116 5.43 -2.12 -7.96
N TRP A 117 6.36 -1.27 -7.50
CA TRP A 117 7.06 -0.35 -8.39
C TRP A 117 8.26 -1.00 -9.08
N SER A 118 9.10 -1.70 -8.33
CA SER A 118 10.45 -2.11 -8.77
C SER A 118 10.77 -3.60 -8.59
N GLY A 119 9.85 -4.38 -8.06
CA GLY A 119 9.97 -5.84 -7.98
C GLY A 119 9.69 -6.51 -9.32
N GLN A 120 9.94 -7.81 -9.38
CA GLN A 120 9.65 -8.64 -10.55
C GLN A 120 8.16 -8.55 -10.92
N GLY A 121 7.86 -8.25 -12.19
CA GLY A 121 6.51 -8.02 -12.69
C GLY A 121 5.86 -6.68 -12.26
N GLY A 122 6.59 -5.86 -11.50
CA GLY A 122 6.19 -4.50 -11.15
C GLY A 122 6.23 -3.53 -12.34
N ILE A 123 5.90 -2.26 -12.06
CA ILE A 123 5.77 -1.22 -13.08
C ILE A 123 7.08 -0.98 -13.85
N GLN A 124 8.22 -0.90 -13.15
CA GLN A 124 9.53 -0.69 -13.80
C GLN A 124 9.93 -1.90 -14.65
N ASP A 125 9.77 -3.11 -14.12
CA ASP A 125 10.08 -4.34 -14.85
C ASP A 125 9.22 -4.47 -16.12
N SER A 126 7.96 -4.05 -16.06
CA SER A 126 7.07 -3.97 -17.23
C SER A 126 7.59 -2.99 -18.29
N VAL A 127 8.07 -1.81 -17.89
CA VAL A 127 8.67 -0.83 -18.81
C VAL A 127 9.95 -1.37 -19.43
N ASP A 128 10.84 -1.94 -18.61
CA ASP A 128 12.14 -2.48 -19.03
C ASP A 128 11.95 -3.66 -19.99
N SER A 129 10.95 -4.52 -19.75
CA SER A 129 10.59 -5.62 -20.65
C SER A 129 10.13 -5.13 -22.03
N ILE A 130 9.43 -4.00 -22.11
CA ILE A 130 9.01 -3.40 -23.39
C ILE A 130 10.20 -2.75 -24.08
N GLN A 131 11.05 -2.04 -23.35
CA GLN A 131 12.24 -1.38 -23.89
C GLN A 131 13.27 -2.37 -24.42
N SER A 132 13.45 -3.52 -23.74
CA SER A 132 14.34 -4.57 -24.23
C SER A 132 13.89 -5.15 -25.57
N LYS A 133 12.58 -5.31 -25.78
CA LYS A 133 11.99 -5.76 -27.05
C LYS A 133 11.99 -4.67 -28.12
N TYR A 134 11.89 -3.40 -27.71
CA TYR A 134 11.82 -2.26 -28.62
C TYR A 134 12.70 -1.09 -28.11
N PRO A 135 14.01 -1.07 -28.41
CA PRO A 135 14.97 -0.13 -27.81
C PRO A 135 14.68 1.36 -28.08
N LYS A 136 13.97 1.68 -29.17
CA LYS A 136 13.58 3.05 -29.54
C LYS A 136 12.22 3.47 -28.94
N ALA A 137 11.57 2.61 -28.16
CA ALA A 137 10.22 2.79 -27.67
C ALA A 137 10.13 3.47 -26.29
N GLY A 138 11.17 4.15 -25.80
CA GLY A 138 11.21 4.66 -24.41
C GLY A 138 9.94 5.40 -23.97
N PHE A 139 9.48 6.39 -24.75
CA PHE A 139 8.25 7.13 -24.46
C PHE A 139 6.97 6.31 -24.69
N THR A 140 6.95 5.40 -25.66
CA THR A 140 5.79 4.55 -25.95
C THR A 140 5.63 3.40 -24.94
N ALA A 141 6.72 2.96 -24.31
CA ALA A 141 6.71 1.97 -23.23
C ALA A 141 5.99 2.49 -21.98
N TRP A 142 6.32 3.71 -21.53
CA TRP A 142 5.59 4.36 -20.44
C TRP A 142 4.12 4.60 -20.77
N GLY A 143 3.81 4.94 -22.03
CA GLY A 143 2.42 5.07 -22.50
C GLY A 143 1.63 3.76 -22.36
N LYS A 144 2.26 2.61 -22.64
CA LYS A 144 1.63 1.28 -22.49
C LYS A 144 1.42 0.86 -21.04
N VAL A 145 2.28 1.31 -20.13
CA VAL A 145 2.22 0.97 -18.69
C VAL A 145 1.37 1.97 -17.89
N LYS A 146 1.09 3.16 -18.44
CA LYS A 146 0.26 4.19 -17.80
C LYS A 146 -1.07 3.66 -17.23
N PRO A 147 -1.85 2.80 -17.91
CA PRO A 147 -3.07 2.25 -17.32
C PRO A 147 -2.85 1.49 -16.00
N GLN A 148 -1.73 0.78 -15.85
CA GLN A 148 -1.38 0.09 -14.61
C GLN A 148 -1.04 1.07 -13.50
N ILE A 149 -0.36 2.18 -13.82
CA ILE A 149 -0.06 3.26 -12.87
C ILE A 149 -1.36 3.92 -12.40
N ASP A 150 -2.26 4.23 -13.32
CA ASP A 150 -3.56 4.84 -13.01
C ASP A 150 -4.41 3.88 -12.14
N GLU A 151 -4.40 2.59 -12.45
CA GLU A 151 -5.09 1.58 -11.65
C GLU A 151 -4.50 1.44 -10.25
N LEU A 152 -3.17 1.41 -10.14
CA LEU A 152 -2.50 1.41 -8.84
C LEU A 152 -2.94 2.64 -8.04
N LEU A 153 -2.82 3.85 -8.60
CA LEU A 153 -3.26 5.09 -7.93
C LEU A 153 -4.72 5.01 -7.50
N ARG A 154 -5.61 4.49 -8.34
CA ARG A 154 -7.02 4.25 -8.00
C ARG A 154 -7.16 3.30 -6.82
N ILE A 155 -6.40 2.21 -6.77
CA ILE A 155 -6.40 1.27 -5.64
C ILE A 155 -5.89 1.95 -4.36
N LEU A 156 -4.84 2.77 -4.45
CA LEU A 156 -4.27 3.44 -3.28
C LEU A 156 -5.20 4.54 -2.73
N THR A 157 -6.01 5.16 -3.58
CA THR A 157 -6.85 6.32 -3.23
C THR A 157 -8.33 5.98 -2.99
N ALA A 158 -8.84 4.90 -3.58
CA ALA A 158 -10.25 4.51 -3.46
C ALA A 158 -10.52 3.54 -2.30
N ASN A 159 -9.48 3.01 -1.65
CA ASN A 159 -9.60 1.97 -0.63
C ASN A 159 -9.36 2.48 0.79
N SER A 160 -10.06 1.83 1.71
CA SER A 160 -10.10 2.12 3.14
C SER A 160 -8.71 1.94 3.77
N PHE A 161 -8.09 3.06 4.15
CA PHE A 161 -6.86 3.13 4.94
C PHE A 161 -5.74 2.21 4.47
N LEU A 162 -5.06 2.61 3.39
CA LEU A 162 -3.82 1.96 2.98
C LEU A 162 -2.68 2.55 3.79
N LEU A 163 -2.08 1.74 4.68
CA LEU A 163 -0.89 2.09 5.45
C LEU A 163 0.34 1.57 4.73
N PHE A 164 1.14 2.47 4.20
CA PHE A 164 2.39 2.10 3.53
C PHE A 164 3.52 2.05 4.52
N VAL A 165 4.24 0.94 4.53
CA VAL A 165 5.48 0.81 5.27
C VAL A 165 6.64 1.06 4.29
N ARG A 166 7.52 2.03 4.56
CA ARG A 166 8.60 2.39 3.63
C ARG A 166 9.95 2.62 4.30
N HIS A 167 11.03 2.08 3.70
CA HIS A 167 12.41 2.50 3.96
C HIS A 167 12.75 3.80 3.19
N VAL A 168 13.26 4.80 3.90
CA VAL A 168 13.42 6.21 3.48
C VAL A 168 14.22 6.47 2.18
N LEU A 169 14.92 5.51 1.59
CA LEU A 169 16.00 5.85 0.63
C LEU A 169 15.65 5.95 -0.87
N LYS A 170 14.49 5.53 -1.39
CA LYS A 170 14.33 5.36 -2.86
C LYS A 170 13.31 6.22 -3.65
N LEU A 171 12.22 6.77 -3.10
CA LEU A 171 11.24 7.48 -3.97
C LEU A 171 11.69 8.90 -4.32
N VAL A 172 12.20 9.66 -3.35
CA VAL A 172 12.57 11.07 -3.56
C VAL A 172 13.71 11.18 -4.58
N MET A 173 14.63 10.21 -4.61
CA MET A 173 15.74 10.21 -5.58
C MET A 173 15.30 9.76 -6.98
N THR A 174 14.36 8.82 -7.09
CA THR A 174 13.87 8.36 -8.41
C THR A 174 12.97 9.43 -9.05
N TRP A 175 12.12 10.09 -8.27
CA TRP A 175 11.26 11.18 -8.78
C TRP A 175 12.05 12.45 -9.13
N LYS A 176 13.09 12.81 -8.35
CA LYS A 176 13.99 13.92 -8.71
C LYS A 176 14.75 13.63 -10.01
N ARG A 177 15.28 12.42 -10.22
CA ARG A 177 16.02 12.08 -11.46
C ARG A 177 15.16 12.20 -12.72
N THR A 178 13.89 11.84 -12.67
CA THR A 178 12.98 11.97 -13.83
C THR A 178 12.64 13.44 -14.17
N LEU A 179 12.73 14.35 -13.19
CA LEU A 179 12.49 15.79 -13.40
C LEU A 179 13.74 16.57 -13.79
N THR A 180 14.94 16.16 -13.36
CA THR A 180 16.18 16.88 -13.74
C THR A 180 16.52 16.70 -15.22
N VAL A 181 16.15 15.58 -15.84
CA VAL A 181 16.33 15.36 -17.29
C VAL A 181 15.40 16.24 -18.14
N LYS A 182 14.34 16.82 -17.55
CA LYS A 182 13.39 17.71 -18.26
C LYS A 182 13.81 19.20 -18.27
N GLN A 183 14.85 19.60 -17.55
CA GLN A 183 15.29 21.00 -17.50
C GLN A 183 16.59 21.30 -18.28
N SER A 184 17.15 20.31 -18.99
CA SER A 184 18.39 20.48 -19.77
C SER A 184 18.19 20.30 -21.28
N ARG A 185 17.10 20.85 -21.84
CA ARG A 185 16.94 21.07 -23.29
C ARG A 185 16.28 22.41 -23.55
#